data_AF-A0A925GDD0-F1
#
_entry.id   AF-A0A925GDD0-F1
#
_cell.length_a   1.000
_cell.length_b   1.000
_cell.length_c   1.000
_cell.angle_alpha   90.00
_cell.angle_beta   90.00
_cell.angle_gamma   90.00
#
_symmetry.space_group_name_H-M   'P 1'
#
loop_
_entity.id
_entity.type
_entity.pdbx_description
1 polymer ?
#
loop_
_entity_poly.entity_id
_entity_poly.type
_entity_poly.pdbx_seq_one_letter_code
_entity_poly.pdbx_strand_id
1 'polypeptide(L)'
;MIENLKAFLDSKVEQYNCIDFITNDPVVIPHQFSLKQDIEIMGFFAAMLAWGQRKTIINKCNELITRMDGQPFEFVKNHKETDLKVLLGFKHRTFNDTDLLYFIHFFKNHYLRYNSLEEAFIPASGNFREEYLEEVSKGISGAELSSPVCYSGNIIQETVSGVESYLNHFRSYFFSLDDYPKRTIKHVSSPAQKSTCKRLNMFLRWMVRKDTKGVDFGIWHKIKPSELICPCDVHVDRVARKLNLITRKQTDWLTALELTQHLRKLDPLDPVKYDFALFGLGIEEKF
;
A
#
# COMPACT_ATOMS: atom_id res chain seq x y z
N MET A 1 0.19 32.65 6.25
CA MET A 1 0.75 31.77 5.19
C MET A 1 2.10 31.30 5.70
N ILE A 2 2.41 30.00 5.68
CA ILE A 2 3.72 29.52 6.14
C ILE A 2 4.76 29.97 5.11
N GLU A 3 5.64 30.90 5.47
CA GLU A 3 6.60 31.54 4.54
C GLU A 3 7.58 30.53 3.92
N ASN A 4 7.88 29.43 4.63
CA ASN A 4 8.70 28.34 4.11
C ASN A 4 8.09 26.97 4.47
N LEU A 5 7.20 26.49 3.62
CA LEU A 5 6.49 25.22 3.81
C LEU A 5 7.45 24.02 3.90
N LYS A 6 8.52 24.00 3.10
CA LYS A 6 9.52 22.92 3.11
C LYS A 6 10.19 22.83 4.48
N ALA A 7 10.76 23.93 4.97
CA ALA A 7 11.45 23.96 6.26
C ALA A 7 10.51 23.57 7.40
N PHE A 8 9.25 24.03 7.36
CA PHE A 8 8.24 23.64 8.33
C PHE A 8 7.98 22.12 8.30
N LEU A 9 7.69 21.55 7.13
CA LEU A 9 7.42 20.12 7.02
C LEU A 9 8.65 19.26 7.35
N ASP A 10 9.86 19.65 6.93
CA ASP A 10 11.10 18.95 7.33
C ASP A 10 11.27 18.94 8.85
N SER A 11 11.01 20.06 9.54
CA SER A 11 11.07 20.11 11.01
C SER A 11 10.06 19.16 11.67
N LYS A 12 8.89 18.98 11.05
CA LYS A 12 7.85 18.05 11.51
C LYS A 12 8.19 16.60 11.19
N VAL A 13 8.86 16.33 10.07
CA VAL A 13 9.41 15.00 9.79
C VAL A 13 10.41 14.62 10.87
N GLU A 14 11.36 15.51 11.24
CA GLU A 14 12.30 15.21 12.33
C GLU A 14 11.63 15.01 13.69
N GLN A 15 10.51 15.71 13.94
CA GLN A 15 9.75 15.55 15.17
C GLN A 15 9.03 14.19 15.25
N TYR A 16 8.42 13.72 14.16
CA TYR A 16 7.52 12.55 14.18
C TYR A 16 8.14 11.27 13.63
N ASN A 17 9.13 11.35 12.75
CA ASN A 17 9.89 10.20 12.29
C ASN A 17 10.95 9.86 13.33
N CYS A 18 10.56 9.15 14.38
CA CYS A 18 11.42 8.75 15.49
C CYS A 18 11.03 7.35 15.98
N ILE A 19 11.89 6.72 16.77
CA ILE A 19 11.66 5.35 17.25
C ILE A 19 10.36 5.21 18.06
N ASP A 20 9.97 6.26 18.80
CA ASP A 20 8.74 6.30 19.60
C ASP A 20 7.48 6.20 18.72
N PHE A 21 7.58 6.52 17.42
CA PHE A 21 6.52 6.31 16.44
C PHE A 21 6.11 4.83 16.38
N ILE A 22 7.08 3.92 16.49
CA ILE A 22 6.87 2.48 16.28
C ILE A 22 5.90 1.93 17.31
N THR A 23 6.11 2.20 18.60
CA THR A 23 5.41 1.51 19.71
C THR A 23 3.89 1.48 19.58
N ASN A 24 3.30 2.55 19.08
CA ASN A 24 1.84 2.72 19.00
C ASN A 24 1.28 2.63 17.57
N ASP A 25 2.14 2.38 16.58
CA ASP A 25 1.77 2.28 15.18
C ASP A 25 1.80 0.81 14.72
N PRO A 26 0.91 0.38 13.79
CA PRO A 26 0.93 -0.99 13.27
C PRO A 26 2.28 -1.43 12.68
N VAL A 27 3.18 -0.51 12.30
CA VAL A 27 4.55 -0.85 11.88
C VAL A 27 5.34 -1.60 12.96
N VAL A 28 4.95 -1.55 14.25
CA VAL A 28 5.55 -2.37 15.32
C VAL A 28 5.50 -3.86 15.04
N ILE A 29 4.50 -4.32 14.28
CA ILE A 29 4.28 -5.73 13.98
C ILE A 29 5.42 -6.31 13.15
N PRO A 30 5.75 -5.80 11.95
CA PRO A 30 6.90 -6.29 11.21
C PRO A 30 8.25 -6.08 11.93
N HIS A 31 8.36 -5.09 12.83
CA HIS A 31 9.58 -4.87 13.65
C HIS A 31 9.87 -5.98 14.67
N GLN A 32 8.94 -6.92 14.90
CA GLN A 32 9.17 -8.11 15.73
C GLN A 32 10.01 -9.18 15.02
N PHE A 33 10.30 -9.01 13.72
CA PHE A 33 10.93 -10.02 12.89
C PHE A 33 12.25 -9.54 12.31
N SER A 34 13.18 -10.48 12.07
CA SER A 34 14.43 -10.23 11.37
C SER A 34 14.48 -10.87 9.98
N LEU A 35 13.69 -11.93 9.75
CA LEU A 35 13.60 -12.58 8.46
C LEU A 35 12.79 -11.71 7.49
N LYS A 36 13.35 -11.44 6.31
CA LYS A 36 12.73 -10.57 5.29
C LYS A 36 11.28 -10.96 4.98
N GLN A 37 11.00 -12.25 4.80
CA GLN A 37 9.68 -12.73 4.42
C GLN A 37 8.66 -12.61 5.56
N ASP A 38 9.09 -12.74 6.83
CA ASP A 38 8.22 -12.49 7.97
C ASP A 38 7.85 -11.01 8.08
N ILE A 39 8.83 -10.11 7.87
CA ILE A 39 8.62 -8.65 7.80
C ILE A 39 7.60 -8.33 6.69
N GLU A 40 7.76 -8.92 5.50
CA GLU A 40 6.87 -8.71 4.36
C GLU A 40 5.44 -9.21 4.66
N ILE A 41 5.29 -10.45 5.13
CA ILE A 41 3.99 -11.08 5.42
C ILE A 41 3.26 -10.30 6.52
N MET A 42 3.92 -10.09 7.64
CA MET A 42 3.29 -9.44 8.80
C MET A 42 3.13 -7.94 8.62
N GLY A 43 4.03 -7.29 7.86
CA GLY A 43 3.84 -5.91 7.40
C GLY A 43 2.62 -5.76 6.49
N PHE A 44 2.41 -6.71 5.57
CA PHE A 44 1.23 -6.70 4.70
C PHE A 44 -0.07 -6.93 5.50
N PHE A 45 -0.09 -7.88 6.44
CA PHE A 45 -1.24 -8.07 7.32
C PHE A 45 -1.52 -6.83 8.18
N ALA A 46 -0.49 -6.24 8.80
CA ALA A 46 -0.64 -5.03 9.61
C ALA A 46 -1.25 -3.88 8.78
N ALA A 47 -0.77 -3.69 7.55
CA ALA A 47 -1.29 -2.67 6.65
C ALA A 47 -2.71 -2.98 6.18
N MET A 48 -3.00 -4.22 5.80
CA MET A 48 -4.33 -4.59 5.35
C MET A 48 -5.35 -4.47 6.47
N LEU A 49 -5.02 -4.83 7.70
CA LEU A 49 -5.90 -4.70 8.86
C LEU A 49 -5.98 -3.30 9.46
N ALA A 50 -5.23 -2.31 8.93
CA ALA A 50 -5.13 -0.94 9.44
C ALA A 50 -6.40 -0.09 9.25
N TRP A 51 -7.54 -0.59 9.73
CA TRP A 51 -8.79 0.13 9.90
C TRP A 51 -9.29 -0.06 11.34
N GLY A 52 -9.65 1.05 11.99
CA GLY A 52 -10.10 1.05 13.38
C GLY A 52 -9.03 1.43 14.39
N GLN A 53 -9.22 0.98 15.64
CA GLN A 53 -8.37 1.37 16.77
C GLN A 53 -7.01 0.69 16.69
N ARG A 54 -5.91 1.47 16.81
CA ARG A 54 -4.53 0.97 16.68
C ARG A 54 -4.23 -0.21 17.60
N LYS A 55 -4.62 -0.11 18.88
CA LYS A 55 -4.47 -1.20 19.86
C LYS A 55 -5.16 -2.50 19.39
N THR A 56 -6.35 -2.41 18.80
CA THR A 56 -7.05 -3.59 18.26
C THR A 56 -6.32 -4.18 17.06
N ILE A 57 -5.79 -3.34 16.16
CA ILE A 57 -5.02 -3.78 14.98
C ILE A 57 -3.77 -4.54 15.43
N ILE A 58 -3.00 -3.97 16.35
CA ILE A 58 -1.77 -4.57 16.90
C ILE A 58 -2.10 -5.90 17.59
N ASN A 59 -3.11 -5.92 18.47
CA ASN A 59 -3.53 -7.15 19.16
C ASN A 59 -3.95 -8.26 18.18
N LYS A 60 -4.65 -7.91 17.09
CA LYS A 60 -5.07 -8.87 16.07
C LYS A 60 -3.91 -9.41 15.25
N CYS A 61 -2.91 -8.59 14.96
CA CYS A 61 -1.69 -9.05 14.32
C CYS A 61 -0.89 -9.97 15.26
N ASN A 62 -0.77 -9.65 16.55
CA ASN A 62 -0.12 -10.54 17.53
C ASN A 62 -0.87 -11.87 17.68
N GLU A 63 -2.20 -11.85 17.70
CA GLU A 63 -3.01 -13.08 17.65
C GLU A 63 -2.66 -13.93 16.41
N LEU A 64 -2.50 -13.30 15.24
CA LEU A 64 -2.12 -13.98 14.01
C LEU A 64 -0.71 -14.59 14.08
N ILE A 65 0.24 -13.86 14.65
CA ILE A 65 1.61 -14.37 14.91
C ILE A 65 1.55 -15.62 15.78
N THR A 66 0.77 -15.60 16.88
CA THR A 66 0.59 -16.77 17.74
C THR A 66 -0.05 -17.95 16.99
N ARG A 67 -1.03 -17.69 16.13
CA ARG A 67 -1.65 -18.74 15.30
C ARG A 67 -0.68 -19.35 14.27
N MET A 68 0.43 -18.66 13.96
CA MET A 68 1.48 -19.14 13.06
C MET A 68 2.76 -19.56 13.80
N ASP A 69 2.64 -19.90 15.10
CA ASP A 69 3.75 -20.34 15.96
C ASP A 69 4.96 -19.38 15.99
N GLY A 70 4.72 -18.09 15.80
CA GLY A 70 5.77 -17.07 15.76
C GLY A 70 6.63 -17.10 14.50
N GLN A 71 6.33 -17.96 13.51
CA GLN A 71 7.09 -18.13 12.28
C GLN A 71 6.18 -18.03 11.04
N PRO A 72 5.66 -16.81 10.72
CA PRO A 72 4.69 -16.61 9.63
C PRO A 72 5.12 -17.18 8.28
N PHE A 73 6.36 -16.97 7.84
CA PHE A 73 6.88 -17.45 6.57
C PHE A 73 6.97 -18.97 6.53
N GLU A 74 7.46 -19.59 7.61
CA GLU A 74 7.55 -21.04 7.72
C GLU A 74 6.16 -21.67 7.67
N PHE A 75 5.20 -21.13 8.44
CA PHE A 75 3.81 -21.55 8.42
C PHE A 75 3.21 -21.40 7.00
N VAL A 76 3.36 -20.23 6.38
CA VAL A 76 2.83 -19.97 5.03
C VAL A 76 3.39 -20.96 4.02
N LYS A 77 4.69 -21.21 4.02
CA LYS A 77 5.36 -22.05 3.02
C LYS A 77 5.05 -23.53 3.21
N ASN A 78 5.08 -24.00 4.46
CA ASN A 78 5.16 -25.43 4.77
C ASN A 78 3.93 -26.00 5.48
N HIS A 79 2.88 -25.22 5.74
CA HIS A 79 1.65 -25.78 6.33
C HIS A 79 1.08 -26.94 5.53
N LYS A 80 0.53 -27.90 6.27
CA LYS A 80 -0.41 -28.92 5.80
C LYS A 80 -1.84 -28.42 5.98
N GLU A 81 -2.80 -29.08 5.33
CA GLU A 81 -4.23 -28.76 5.45
C GLU A 81 -4.74 -28.78 6.90
N THR A 82 -4.17 -29.67 7.74
CA THR A 82 -4.53 -29.75 9.17
C THR A 82 -4.11 -28.51 9.95
N ASP A 83 -3.00 -27.89 9.56
CA ASP A 83 -2.40 -26.77 10.29
C ASP A 83 -3.23 -25.51 10.07
N LEU A 84 -3.91 -25.39 8.92
CA LEU A 84 -4.83 -24.27 8.62
C LEU A 84 -6.00 -24.15 9.60
N LYS A 85 -6.33 -25.21 10.34
CA LYS A 85 -7.42 -25.20 11.33
C LYS A 85 -7.21 -24.14 12.42
N VAL A 86 -5.96 -23.80 12.75
CA VAL A 86 -5.63 -22.78 13.76
C VAL A 86 -6.02 -21.37 13.31
N LEU A 87 -6.26 -21.15 12.01
CA LEU A 87 -6.68 -19.86 11.44
C LEU A 87 -8.20 -19.67 11.47
N LEU A 88 -8.95 -20.75 11.69
CA LEU A 88 -10.41 -20.71 11.73
C LEU A 88 -10.91 -19.84 12.88
N GLY A 89 -12.01 -19.12 12.64
CA GLY A 89 -12.59 -18.18 13.59
C GLY A 89 -11.84 -16.87 13.74
N PHE A 90 -10.69 -16.66 13.06
CA PHE A 90 -10.04 -15.35 13.03
C PHE A 90 -10.99 -14.29 12.46
N LYS A 91 -11.12 -13.15 13.13
CA LYS A 91 -11.96 -12.02 12.70
C LYS A 91 -11.35 -10.69 13.12
N HIS A 92 -11.37 -9.74 12.19
CA HIS A 92 -11.10 -8.32 12.42
C HIS A 92 -12.06 -7.47 11.60
N ARG A 93 -13.12 -6.98 12.26
CA ARG A 93 -14.25 -6.29 11.61
C ARG A 93 -14.84 -7.11 10.45
N THR A 94 -14.63 -6.68 9.20
CA THR A 94 -15.17 -7.31 7.99
C THR A 94 -14.24 -8.36 7.37
N PHE A 95 -13.00 -8.47 7.87
CA PHE A 95 -12.03 -9.49 7.50
C PHE A 95 -12.20 -10.70 8.40
N ASN A 96 -12.29 -11.90 7.82
CA ASN A 96 -12.42 -13.15 8.58
C ASN A 96 -11.44 -14.23 8.12
N ASP A 97 -11.55 -15.39 8.73
CA ASP A 97 -10.85 -16.63 8.38
C ASP A 97 -10.95 -17.01 6.90
N THR A 98 -12.08 -16.80 6.21
CA THR A 98 -12.17 -17.01 4.76
C THR A 98 -11.21 -16.11 3.98
N ASP A 99 -11.16 -14.82 4.33
CA ASP A 99 -10.24 -13.87 3.71
C ASP A 99 -8.78 -14.23 4.08
N LEU A 100 -8.54 -14.62 5.34
CA LEU A 100 -7.23 -15.03 5.84
C LEU A 100 -6.69 -16.26 5.13
N LEU A 101 -7.48 -17.33 5.01
CA LEU A 101 -7.08 -18.57 4.33
C LEU A 101 -6.68 -18.29 2.89
N TYR A 102 -7.40 -17.38 2.20
CA TYR A 102 -7.02 -16.97 0.87
C TYR A 102 -5.68 -16.22 0.84
N PHE A 103 -5.42 -15.31 1.78
CA PHE A 103 -4.14 -14.62 1.87
C PHE A 103 -2.98 -15.61 2.06
N ILE A 104 -3.17 -16.62 2.92
CA ILE A 104 -2.18 -17.69 3.11
C ILE A 104 -1.99 -18.51 1.84
N HIS A 105 -3.07 -18.84 1.14
CA HIS A 105 -3.00 -19.55 -0.15
C HIS A 105 -2.23 -18.73 -1.20
N PHE A 106 -2.53 -17.44 -1.33
CA PHE A 106 -1.79 -16.53 -2.21
C PHE A 106 -0.30 -16.47 -1.84
N PHE A 107 0.02 -16.23 -0.56
CA PHE A 107 1.40 -16.12 -0.12
C PHE A 107 2.19 -17.42 -0.33
N LYS A 108 1.59 -18.58 -0.06
CA LYS A 108 2.23 -19.88 -0.35
C LYS A 108 2.58 -20.00 -1.83
N ASN A 109 1.61 -19.74 -2.72
CA ASN A 109 1.85 -19.80 -4.16
C ASN A 109 2.92 -18.80 -4.62
N HIS A 110 2.93 -17.60 -4.04
CA HIS A 110 3.93 -16.58 -4.33
C HIS A 110 5.33 -16.99 -3.87
N TYR A 111 5.49 -17.35 -2.60
CA TYR A 111 6.78 -17.67 -1.99
C TYR A 111 7.35 -19.04 -2.37
N LEU A 112 6.57 -19.89 -3.04
CA LEU A 112 7.10 -21.07 -3.75
C LEU A 112 7.87 -20.69 -5.02
N ARG A 113 7.64 -19.49 -5.58
CA ARG A 113 8.23 -19.02 -6.85
C ARG A 113 9.24 -17.90 -6.67
N TYR A 114 9.00 -17.03 -5.69
CA TYR A 114 9.76 -15.82 -5.44
C TYR A 114 10.26 -15.76 -4.01
N ASN A 115 11.42 -15.14 -3.79
CA ASN A 115 12.01 -14.99 -2.46
C ASN A 115 11.54 -13.72 -1.72
N SER A 116 10.74 -12.87 -2.37
CA SER A 116 10.34 -11.55 -1.86
C SER A 116 8.97 -11.17 -2.38
N LEU A 117 8.13 -10.61 -1.52
CA LEU A 117 6.82 -10.07 -1.90
C LEU A 117 6.93 -8.85 -2.84
N GLU A 118 8.10 -8.20 -2.93
CA GLU A 118 8.36 -7.13 -3.91
C GLU A 118 8.06 -7.58 -5.34
N GLU A 119 8.34 -8.86 -5.67
CA GLU A 119 8.10 -9.42 -7.00
C GLU A 119 6.61 -9.45 -7.38
N ALA A 120 5.71 -9.45 -6.39
CA ALA A 120 4.27 -9.42 -6.66
C ALA A 120 3.77 -8.07 -7.21
N PHE A 121 4.55 -7.00 -7.05
CA PHE A 121 4.19 -5.65 -7.48
C PHE A 121 4.75 -5.31 -8.85
N ILE A 122 5.69 -6.10 -9.37
CA ILE A 122 6.42 -5.76 -10.59
C ILE A 122 5.88 -6.60 -11.74
N PRO A 123 5.33 -5.98 -12.80
CA PRO A 123 4.83 -6.71 -13.95
C PRO A 123 5.94 -7.57 -14.58
N ALA A 124 5.83 -8.88 -14.46
CA ALA A 124 6.52 -9.81 -15.33
C ALA A 124 5.78 -9.88 -16.67
N SER A 125 6.49 -10.20 -17.77
CA SER A 125 5.90 -10.48 -19.08
C SER A 125 5.08 -11.78 -19.06
N GLY A 126 3.95 -11.80 -18.35
CA GLY A 126 3.10 -12.98 -18.12
C GLY A 126 1.61 -12.66 -18.30
N ASN A 127 0.84 -13.69 -18.62
CA ASN A 127 -0.61 -13.59 -18.83
C ASN A 127 -1.34 -13.58 -17.48
N PHE A 128 -1.87 -12.43 -17.06
CA PHE A 128 -2.75 -12.32 -15.88
C PHE A 128 -4.21 -12.34 -16.29
N ARG A 129 -5.11 -12.63 -15.33
CA ARG A 129 -6.56 -12.64 -15.57
C ARG A 129 -7.04 -11.27 -16.05
N GLU A 130 -7.52 -11.22 -17.30
CA GLU A 130 -7.99 -9.98 -17.95
C GLU A 130 -9.14 -9.31 -17.20
N GLU A 131 -9.99 -10.07 -16.51
CA GLU A 131 -11.07 -9.52 -15.66
C GLU A 131 -10.55 -8.66 -14.49
N TYR A 132 -9.27 -8.77 -14.15
CA TYR A 132 -8.59 -7.89 -13.20
C TYR A 132 -7.60 -6.93 -13.84
N LEU A 133 -7.35 -7.09 -15.14
CA LEU A 133 -6.63 -6.15 -15.98
C LEU A 133 -7.69 -5.36 -16.78
N GLU A 134 -8.41 -4.46 -16.12
CA GLU A 134 -9.41 -3.67 -16.86
C GLU A 134 -8.74 -2.64 -17.81
N GLU A 135 -9.43 -2.44 -18.93
CA GLU A 135 -9.02 -1.89 -20.23
C GLU A 135 -8.18 -0.61 -20.21
N VAL A 136 -6.89 -0.73 -20.56
CA VAL A 136 -6.13 0.38 -21.15
C VAL A 136 -6.37 0.47 -22.68
N SER A 137 -7.11 -0.48 -23.28
CA SER A 137 -7.12 -0.69 -24.74
C SER A 137 -8.46 -0.88 -25.46
N LYS A 138 -9.65 -0.78 -24.85
CA LYS A 138 -10.88 -0.69 -25.66
C LYS A 138 -11.14 0.74 -26.14
N GLY A 139 -10.41 1.08 -27.19
CA GLY A 139 -10.65 2.26 -28.01
C GLY A 139 -10.04 2.18 -29.41
N ILE A 140 -9.48 1.04 -29.83
CA ILE A 140 -8.83 0.92 -31.15
C ILE A 140 -9.17 -0.43 -31.80
N SER A 141 -10.45 -0.62 -32.12
CA SER A 141 -10.85 -1.43 -33.28
C SER A 141 -12.33 -1.23 -33.56
N GLY A 142 -12.64 -0.38 -34.54
CA GLY A 142 -13.98 -0.28 -35.14
C GLY A 142 -14.86 0.84 -34.59
N ALA A 143 -14.62 2.08 -35.02
CA ALA A 143 -15.68 3.07 -35.16
C ALA A 143 -15.29 4.07 -36.24
N GLU A 144 -16.12 4.13 -37.27
CA GLU A 144 -16.05 5.10 -38.35
C GLU A 144 -16.22 6.54 -37.84
N LEU A 145 -15.65 7.46 -38.62
CA LEU A 145 -15.65 8.90 -38.46
C LEU A 145 -17.05 9.51 -38.22
N SER A 146 -17.19 10.36 -37.19
CA SER A 146 -17.84 11.68 -37.32
C SER A 146 -17.69 12.54 -36.06
N SER A 147 -16.65 13.37 -35.99
CA SER A 147 -16.75 14.80 -35.64
C SER A 147 -15.38 15.40 -35.30
N PRO A 148 -15.09 16.65 -35.71
CA PRO A 148 -13.76 17.23 -35.63
C PRO A 148 -13.60 18.09 -34.37
N VAL A 149 -13.13 17.50 -33.27
CA VAL A 149 -12.39 18.24 -32.23
C VAL A 149 -11.29 17.34 -31.67
N CYS A 150 -10.39 16.90 -32.54
CA CYS A 150 -9.13 16.30 -32.11
C CYS A 150 -8.09 17.42 -32.07
N TYR A 151 -7.86 17.98 -30.89
CA TYR A 151 -6.53 18.50 -30.56
C TYR A 151 -5.59 17.29 -30.53
N SER A 152 -5.07 16.97 -31.71
CA SER A 152 -3.67 16.62 -31.95
C SER A 152 -2.98 15.74 -30.89
N GLY A 153 -3.27 14.44 -30.91
CA GLY A 153 -2.33 13.50 -31.53
C GLY A 153 -0.92 13.31 -30.93
N ASN A 154 -0.67 13.68 -29.67
CA ASN A 154 0.65 13.45 -29.02
C ASN A 154 0.62 12.81 -27.62
N ILE A 155 -0.51 12.20 -27.18
CA ILE A 155 -0.63 11.65 -25.80
C ILE A 155 -0.92 10.13 -25.79
N ILE A 156 -0.37 9.37 -26.73
CA ILE A 156 -0.49 7.88 -26.73
C ILE A 156 0.88 7.22 -26.56
N GLN A 157 1.85 7.93 -25.97
CA GLN A 157 3.18 7.40 -25.69
C GLN A 157 3.75 7.82 -24.33
N GLU A 158 2.88 7.98 -23.33
CA GLU A 158 3.28 7.91 -21.92
C GLU A 158 2.55 6.71 -21.30
N THR A 159 3.26 5.58 -21.26
CA THR A 159 2.90 4.44 -20.41
C THR A 159 2.52 4.94 -19.02
N VAL A 160 1.40 4.45 -18.45
CA VAL A 160 1.09 4.58 -17.02
C VAL A 160 2.32 4.07 -16.24
N SER A 161 3.21 4.98 -15.85
CA SER A 161 4.53 4.66 -15.30
C SER A 161 4.51 4.91 -13.79
N GLY A 162 5.25 4.07 -13.06
CA GLY A 162 5.38 4.16 -11.61
C GLY A 162 4.33 3.37 -10.82
N VAL A 163 4.21 3.70 -9.53
CA VAL A 163 3.50 2.90 -8.51
C VAL A 163 2.03 2.62 -8.83
N GLU A 164 1.37 3.43 -9.66
CA GLU A 164 0.01 3.14 -10.13
C GLU A 164 -0.06 1.78 -10.84
N SER A 165 0.85 1.55 -11.80
CA SER A 165 0.95 0.30 -12.54
C SER A 165 1.25 -0.87 -11.60
N TYR A 166 2.14 -0.67 -10.63
CA TYR A 166 2.51 -1.70 -9.65
C TYR A 166 1.34 -2.11 -8.76
N LEU A 167 0.53 -1.17 -8.29
CA LEU A 167 -0.63 -1.47 -7.45
C LEU A 167 -1.76 -2.16 -8.23
N ASN A 168 -2.01 -1.72 -9.46
CA ASN A 168 -2.99 -2.37 -10.33
C ASN A 168 -2.53 -3.81 -10.65
N HIS A 169 -1.28 -3.97 -11.04
CA HIS A 169 -0.66 -5.27 -11.31
C HIS A 169 -0.74 -6.19 -10.08
N PHE A 170 -0.33 -5.70 -8.91
CA PHE A 170 -0.37 -6.47 -7.67
C PHE A 170 -1.77 -6.99 -7.39
N ARG A 171 -2.81 -6.15 -7.55
CA ARG A 171 -4.19 -6.60 -7.36
C ARG A 171 -4.59 -7.70 -8.35
N SER A 172 -4.24 -7.55 -9.63
CA SER A 172 -4.55 -8.57 -10.65
C SER A 172 -3.83 -9.89 -10.37
N TYR A 173 -2.57 -9.84 -9.93
CA TYR A 173 -1.82 -11.02 -9.52
C TYR A 173 -2.33 -11.62 -8.21
N PHE A 174 -2.66 -10.79 -7.23
CA PHE A 174 -3.20 -11.22 -5.94
C PHE A 174 -4.47 -12.04 -6.12
N PHE A 175 -5.34 -11.62 -7.03
CA PHE A 175 -6.56 -12.34 -7.41
C PHE A 175 -6.39 -13.13 -8.71
N SER A 176 -5.24 -13.78 -8.94
CA SER A 176 -5.04 -14.64 -10.13
C SER A 176 -5.29 -16.14 -9.90
N LEU A 177 -5.54 -16.58 -8.67
CA LEU A 177 -5.81 -17.99 -8.30
C LEU A 177 -7.30 -18.32 -8.41
N ASP A 178 -7.69 -19.39 -9.11
CA ASP A 178 -9.08 -19.73 -9.51
C ASP A 178 -10.12 -19.79 -8.40
N ASP A 179 -9.71 -20.07 -7.17
CA ASP A 179 -10.57 -20.31 -6.01
C ASP A 179 -10.72 -19.10 -5.07
N TYR A 180 -10.32 -17.90 -5.50
CA TYR A 180 -10.38 -16.72 -4.64
C TYR A 180 -11.82 -16.39 -4.20
N PRO A 181 -12.07 -16.15 -2.90
CA PRO A 181 -13.40 -15.76 -2.44
C PRO A 181 -13.74 -14.34 -2.89
N LYS A 182 -14.88 -14.13 -3.57
CA LYS A 182 -15.31 -12.80 -4.04
C LYS A 182 -15.40 -11.74 -2.94
N ARG A 183 -15.71 -12.16 -1.70
CA ARG A 183 -15.73 -11.27 -0.53
C ARG A 183 -14.36 -10.65 -0.21
N THR A 184 -13.28 -11.33 -0.58
CA THR A 184 -11.90 -10.95 -0.27
C THR A 184 -11.47 -9.73 -1.09
N ILE A 185 -12.08 -9.53 -2.27
CA ILE A 185 -11.77 -8.47 -3.23
C ILE A 185 -11.71 -7.08 -2.59
N LYS A 186 -12.59 -6.81 -1.61
CA LYS A 186 -12.70 -5.50 -0.94
C LYS A 186 -11.49 -5.16 -0.06
N HIS A 187 -10.65 -6.13 0.27
CA HIS A 187 -9.55 -5.93 1.21
C HIS A 187 -8.28 -5.37 0.56
N VAL A 188 -8.06 -5.65 -0.74
CA VAL A 188 -6.88 -5.20 -1.50
C VAL A 188 -7.31 -4.21 -2.57
N SER A 189 -7.26 -2.89 -2.29
CA SER A 189 -7.69 -1.85 -3.24
C SER A 189 -6.70 -1.64 -4.39
N SER A 190 -7.15 -1.06 -5.51
CA SER A 190 -6.24 -0.53 -6.55
C SER A 190 -6.62 0.87 -7.05
N PRO A 191 -5.67 1.60 -7.68
CA PRO A 191 -5.93 2.87 -8.35
C PRO A 191 -7.05 2.82 -9.39
N ALA A 192 -7.15 1.72 -10.14
CA ALA A 192 -8.23 1.52 -11.12
C ALA A 192 -9.64 1.61 -10.50
N GLN A 193 -9.76 1.29 -9.20
CA GLN A 193 -11.01 1.43 -8.44
C GLN A 193 -11.21 2.85 -7.88
N LYS A 194 -10.41 3.82 -8.32
CA LYS A 194 -10.36 5.22 -7.83
C LYS A 194 -9.99 5.35 -6.34
N SER A 195 -9.49 4.27 -5.72
CA SER A 195 -9.09 4.27 -4.31
C SER A 195 -7.78 5.01 -4.12
N THR A 196 -7.62 5.74 -3.00
CA THR A 196 -6.30 6.29 -2.60
C THR A 196 -5.26 5.22 -2.30
N CYS A 197 -5.67 3.94 -2.21
CA CYS A 197 -4.81 2.80 -1.88
C CYS A 197 -3.99 3.00 -0.61
N LYS A 198 -4.47 3.84 0.32
CA LYS A 198 -3.71 4.30 1.49
C LYS A 198 -3.01 3.18 2.27
N ARG A 199 -3.65 2.01 2.40
CA ARG A 199 -3.10 0.86 3.12
C ARG A 199 -1.93 0.23 2.37
N LEU A 200 -2.04 0.06 1.04
CA LEU A 200 -0.93 -0.42 0.22
C LEU A 200 0.19 0.62 0.12
N ASN A 201 -0.15 1.91 -0.03
CA ASN A 201 0.86 2.98 -0.04
C ASN A 201 1.64 3.03 1.29
N MET A 202 0.96 2.84 2.42
CA MET A 202 1.60 2.76 3.74
C MET A 202 2.53 1.54 3.83
N PHE A 203 2.07 0.38 3.36
CA PHE A 203 2.91 -0.82 3.28
C PHE A 203 4.15 -0.60 2.38
N LEU A 204 3.97 -0.02 1.19
CA LEU A 204 5.07 0.29 0.28
C LEU A 204 6.05 1.29 0.91
N ARG A 205 5.57 2.30 1.64
CA ARG A 205 6.43 3.21 2.41
C ARG A 205 7.33 2.42 3.36
N TRP A 206 6.76 1.52 4.16
CA TRP A 206 7.53 0.69 5.10
C TRP A 206 8.58 -0.17 4.40
N MET A 207 8.24 -0.82 3.29
CA MET A 207 9.13 -1.77 2.63
C MET A 207 10.22 -1.10 1.79
N VAL A 208 9.91 0.02 1.12
CA VAL A 208 10.76 0.67 0.12
C VAL A 208 11.58 1.82 0.73
N ARG A 209 10.97 2.63 1.58
CA ARG A 209 11.65 3.81 2.14
C ARG A 209 12.66 3.36 3.19
N LYS A 210 13.85 3.97 3.19
CA LYS A 210 14.89 3.76 4.20
C LYS A 210 15.20 5.08 4.87
N ASP A 211 14.85 5.21 6.15
CA ASP A 211 15.21 6.37 6.96
C ASP A 211 16.39 6.10 7.89
N THR A 212 16.85 7.16 8.57
CA THR A 212 17.98 7.12 9.51
C THR A 212 17.57 6.78 10.95
N LYS A 213 16.28 6.59 11.21
CA LYS A 213 15.67 6.44 12.54
C LYS A 213 15.20 5.00 12.80
N GLY A 214 15.10 4.19 11.74
CA GLY A 214 14.74 2.78 11.76
C GLY A 214 13.23 2.53 11.73
N VAL A 215 12.40 3.49 11.32
CA VAL A 215 10.94 3.29 11.29
C VAL A 215 10.53 2.50 10.04
N ASP A 216 10.93 2.96 8.86
CA ASP A 216 10.74 2.23 7.60
C ASP A 216 11.95 1.30 7.35
N PHE A 217 11.69 0.11 6.81
CA PHE A 217 12.67 -0.99 6.71
C PHE A 217 13.65 -0.82 5.55
N GLY A 218 13.17 -0.35 4.39
CA GLY A 218 13.98 -0.19 3.19
C GLY A 218 14.59 -1.49 2.67
N ILE A 219 13.84 -2.60 2.74
CA ILE A 219 14.24 -3.96 2.33
C ILE A 219 13.88 -4.30 0.88
N TRP A 220 13.16 -3.39 0.21
CA TRP A 220 12.79 -3.44 -1.20
C TRP A 220 13.62 -2.42 -1.99
N HIS A 221 14.08 -2.80 -3.18
CA HIS A 221 15.11 -2.04 -3.90
C HIS A 221 14.81 -1.82 -5.38
N LYS A 222 13.81 -2.50 -5.94
CA LYS A 222 13.39 -2.35 -7.33
C LYS A 222 12.45 -1.15 -7.49
N ILE A 223 11.58 -0.91 -6.50
CA ILE A 223 10.77 0.31 -6.40
C ILE A 223 11.60 1.37 -5.67
N LYS A 224 11.65 2.61 -6.18
CA LYS A 224 12.42 3.69 -5.54
C LYS A 224 11.53 4.57 -4.64
N PRO A 225 12.08 5.15 -3.55
CA PRO A 225 11.35 6.10 -2.70
C PRO A 225 10.71 7.27 -3.46
N SER A 226 11.37 7.78 -4.51
CA SER A 226 10.87 8.86 -5.36
C SER A 226 9.59 8.53 -6.14
N GLU A 227 9.32 7.24 -6.34
CA GLU A 227 8.15 6.72 -7.07
C GLU A 227 6.94 6.52 -6.16
N LEU A 228 7.15 6.45 -4.84
CA LEU A 228 6.10 6.20 -3.86
C LEU A 228 5.01 7.28 -3.88
N ILE A 229 3.79 6.86 -3.55
CA ILE A 229 2.63 7.72 -3.38
C ILE A 229 2.33 7.86 -1.88
N CYS A 230 2.06 9.10 -1.44
CA CYS A 230 1.77 9.38 -0.04
C CYS A 230 0.50 8.63 0.42
N PRO A 231 0.52 7.96 1.59
CA PRO A 231 -0.67 7.36 2.19
C PRO A 231 -1.72 8.42 2.55
N CYS A 232 -2.63 8.73 1.62
CA CYS A 232 -3.66 9.74 1.83
C CYS A 232 -4.81 9.20 2.70
N ASP A 233 -4.60 9.17 4.02
CA ASP A 233 -5.64 8.89 5.01
C ASP A 233 -6.45 10.15 5.40
N VAL A 234 -7.36 10.02 6.36
CA VAL A 234 -8.24 11.14 6.76
C VAL A 234 -7.49 12.27 7.49
N HIS A 235 -6.42 11.94 8.22
CA HIS A 235 -5.61 12.91 8.94
C HIS A 235 -4.71 13.65 7.96
N VAL A 236 -4.04 12.90 7.08
CA VAL A 236 -3.18 13.42 6.01
C VAL A 236 -3.98 14.30 5.05
N ASP A 237 -5.13 13.84 4.56
CA ASP A 237 -6.02 14.61 3.67
C ASP A 237 -6.43 15.95 4.32
N ARG A 238 -6.87 15.92 5.58
CA ARG A 238 -7.28 17.13 6.31
C ARG A 238 -6.14 18.15 6.44
N VAL A 239 -4.96 17.71 6.87
CA VAL A 239 -3.81 18.60 7.08
C VAL A 239 -3.30 19.14 5.74
N ALA A 240 -3.20 18.28 4.72
CA ALA A 240 -2.77 18.68 3.39
C ALA A 240 -3.70 19.73 2.76
N ARG A 241 -5.02 19.63 2.96
CA ARG A 241 -5.98 20.67 2.54
C ARG A 241 -5.75 22.01 3.23
N LYS A 242 -5.52 22.00 4.55
CA LYS A 242 -5.20 23.22 5.32
C LYS A 242 -3.90 23.89 4.86
N LEU A 243 -2.94 23.07 4.41
CA LEU A 243 -1.67 23.53 3.83
C LEU A 243 -1.78 23.90 2.34
N ASN A 244 -2.97 23.83 1.73
CA ASN A 244 -3.20 24.02 0.30
C ASN A 244 -2.39 23.08 -0.61
N LEU A 245 -2.01 21.90 -0.11
CA LEU A 245 -1.38 20.83 -0.90
C LEU A 245 -2.41 19.99 -1.68
N ILE A 246 -3.69 20.06 -1.29
CA ILE A 246 -4.81 19.39 -1.97
C ILE A 246 -5.91 20.43 -2.22
N THR A 247 -6.36 20.53 -3.47
CA THR A 247 -7.45 21.43 -3.88
C THR A 247 -8.69 20.68 -4.35
N ARG A 248 -8.54 19.43 -4.80
CA ARG A 248 -9.64 18.57 -5.27
C ARG A 248 -10.66 18.30 -4.17
N LYS A 249 -11.96 18.36 -4.47
CA LYS A 249 -13.01 18.11 -3.46
C LYS A 249 -13.12 16.65 -3.02
N GLN A 250 -12.93 15.72 -3.94
CA GLN A 250 -12.99 14.28 -3.63
C GLN A 250 -11.70 13.82 -2.97
N THR A 251 -11.76 12.70 -2.26
CA THR A 251 -10.59 11.98 -1.74
C THR A 251 -10.49 10.64 -2.47
N ASP A 252 -9.76 10.65 -3.58
CA ASP A 252 -9.60 9.56 -4.54
C ASP A 252 -8.12 9.38 -4.95
N TRP A 253 -7.83 8.42 -5.83
CA TRP A 253 -6.46 8.20 -6.35
C TRP A 253 -5.81 9.49 -6.87
N LEU A 254 -6.55 10.30 -7.63
CA LEU A 254 -6.05 11.56 -8.18
C LEU A 254 -5.67 12.58 -7.08
N THR A 255 -6.32 12.51 -5.93
CA THR A 255 -6.00 13.33 -4.75
C THR A 255 -4.69 12.89 -4.11
N ALA A 256 -4.45 11.58 -4.03
CA ALA A 256 -3.17 11.05 -3.57
C ALA A 256 -2.02 11.43 -4.53
N LEU A 257 -2.28 11.43 -5.84
CA LEU A 257 -1.34 11.93 -6.85
C LEU A 257 -1.08 13.43 -6.70
N GLU A 258 -2.12 14.27 -6.58
CA GLU A 258 -1.99 15.72 -6.38
C GLU A 258 -1.12 16.03 -5.16
N LEU A 259 -1.45 15.42 -4.01
CA LEU A 259 -0.67 15.55 -2.79
C LEU A 259 0.80 15.19 -3.03
N THR A 260 1.04 14.00 -3.58
CA THR A 260 2.40 13.49 -3.78
C THR A 260 3.19 14.36 -4.76
N GLN A 261 2.56 14.90 -5.81
CA GLN A 261 3.19 15.83 -6.75
C GLN A 261 3.64 17.11 -6.06
N HIS A 262 2.83 17.66 -5.15
CA HIS A 262 3.25 18.82 -4.36
C HIS A 262 4.37 18.50 -3.38
N LEU A 263 4.31 17.35 -2.69
CA LEU A 263 5.38 16.89 -1.81
C LEU A 263 6.70 16.65 -2.58
N ARG A 264 6.62 16.16 -3.82
CA ARG A 264 7.78 15.96 -4.70
C ARG A 264 8.47 17.25 -5.11
N LYS A 265 7.75 18.37 -5.16
CA LYS A 265 8.37 19.70 -5.36
C LYS A 265 9.20 20.12 -4.13
N LEU A 266 8.88 19.60 -2.95
CA LEU A 266 9.62 19.88 -1.71
C LEU A 266 10.81 18.93 -1.56
N ASP A 267 10.63 17.64 -1.84
CA ASP A 267 11.70 16.64 -1.87
C ASP A 267 11.48 15.64 -3.03
N PRO A 268 12.23 15.74 -4.12
CA PRO A 268 12.03 14.87 -5.28
C PRO A 268 12.56 13.44 -5.06
N LEU A 269 13.44 13.22 -4.09
CA LEU A 269 14.06 11.92 -3.83
C LEU A 269 13.26 11.09 -2.83
N ASP A 270 12.65 11.74 -1.85
CA ASP A 270 11.84 11.10 -0.80
C ASP A 270 10.58 11.92 -0.49
N PRO A 271 9.61 12.02 -1.42
CA PRO A 271 8.40 12.81 -1.23
C PRO A 271 7.49 12.25 -0.11
N VAL A 272 7.56 10.95 0.15
CA VAL A 272 6.65 10.28 1.10
C VAL A 272 7.12 10.41 2.54
N LYS A 273 8.36 10.85 2.83
CA LYS A 273 8.76 11.19 4.21
C LYS A 273 7.82 12.18 4.90
N TYR A 274 7.19 13.08 4.14
CA TYR A 274 6.28 14.07 4.68
C TYR A 274 4.95 13.48 5.18
N ASP A 275 4.68 12.19 4.93
CA ASP A 275 3.60 11.46 5.59
C ASP A 275 3.72 11.54 7.12
N PHE A 276 4.93 11.43 7.68
CA PHE A 276 5.16 11.61 9.13
C PHE A 276 4.72 13.00 9.61
N ALA A 277 5.04 14.05 8.86
CA ALA A 277 4.64 15.41 9.18
C ALA A 277 3.12 15.59 9.11
N LEU A 278 2.50 15.18 8.00
CA LEU A 278 1.07 15.38 7.76
C LEU A 278 0.22 14.56 8.73
N PHE A 279 0.60 13.30 8.98
CA PHE A 279 -0.08 12.41 9.90
C PHE A 279 0.09 12.87 11.36
N GLY A 280 1.32 13.20 11.77
CA GLY A 280 1.62 13.68 13.13
C GLY A 280 0.86 14.94 13.50
N LEU A 281 0.89 15.96 12.62
CA LEU A 281 0.08 17.17 12.76
C LEU A 281 -1.42 16.86 12.83
N GLY A 282 -1.87 15.86 12.07
CA GLY A 282 -3.27 15.46 12.01
C GLY A 282 -3.76 14.73 13.25
N ILE A 283 -2.88 14.14 14.07
CA ILE A 283 -3.23 13.49 15.33
C ILE A 283 -3.23 14.47 16.49
N GLU A 284 -2.37 15.49 16.46
CA GLU A 284 -2.27 16.48 17.53
C GLU A 284 -3.51 17.39 17.68
N GLU A 285 -4.57 17.18 16.88
CA GLU A 285 -5.89 17.87 16.84
C GLU A 285 -5.87 19.40 16.74
N LYS A 286 -4.71 20.05 16.87
CA LYS A 286 -4.51 21.50 16.94
C LYS A 286 -4.10 22.16 15.63
N PHE A 287 -3.93 21.38 14.55
CA PHE A 287 -3.58 21.89 13.23
C PHE A 287 -4.81 21.95 12.32
#